data_AF-A0A7V4P8U8-F1
#
_entry.id   AF-A0A7V4P8U8-F1
#
_cell.length_a   1.000
_cell.length_b   1.000
_cell.length_c   1.000
_cell.angle_alpha   90.00
_cell.angle_beta   90.00
_cell.angle_gamma   90.00
#
_symmetry.space_group_name_H-M   'P 1'
#
loop_
_entity.id
_entity.type
_entity.pdbx_description
1 polymer ?
#
loop_
_entity_poly.entity_id
_entity_poly.type
_entity_poly.pdbx_seq_one_letter_code
_entity_poly.pdbx_strand_id
1 'polypeptide(L)'
;MSRAKPPPKPKTRLGCGFLLVSVLLSCVLLGINGLIVSNLYYATRAVLPEMLQSVRVAQAIVFVGPLLLLVVEWWVCDVTLDWIRPQGRTK
;
A
#
# COMPACT_ATOMS: atom_id res chain seq x y z
N MET A 1 -49.75 -8.04 -14.70
CA MET A 1 -48.79 -7.91 -13.57
C MET A 1 -47.51 -7.27 -14.12
N SER A 2 -47.24 -6.02 -13.76
CA SER A 2 -46.07 -5.27 -14.26
C SER A 2 -44.84 -5.60 -13.40
N ARG A 3 -43.78 -6.13 -14.01
CA ARG A 3 -42.50 -6.46 -13.33
C ARG A 3 -41.78 -5.15 -12.98
N ALA A 4 -41.67 -4.84 -11.70
CA ALA A 4 -40.86 -3.72 -11.21
C ALA A 4 -39.37 -3.96 -11.54
N LYS A 5 -38.72 -2.96 -12.13
CA LYS A 5 -37.27 -2.97 -12.43
C LYS A 5 -36.50 -2.88 -11.10
N PRO A 6 -35.47 -3.71 -10.85
CA PRO A 6 -34.69 -3.61 -9.63
C PRO A 6 -34.04 -2.22 -9.52
N PRO A 7 -33.92 -1.66 -8.30
CA PRO A 7 -33.35 -0.34 -8.11
C PRO A 7 -31.89 -0.32 -8.61
N PRO A 8 -31.45 0.78 -9.25
CA PRO A 8 -30.09 0.89 -9.73
C PRO A 8 -29.11 0.78 -8.55
N LYS A 9 -28.19 -0.18 -8.62
CA LYS A 9 -27.09 -0.28 -7.63
C LYS A 9 -26.34 1.06 -7.60
N PRO A 10 -26.11 1.67 -6.43
CA PRO A 10 -25.33 2.90 -6.35
C PRO A 10 -23.94 2.62 -6.91
N LYS A 11 -23.63 3.23 -8.05
CA LYS A 11 -22.27 3.23 -8.61
C LYS A 11 -21.44 4.12 -7.70
N THR A 12 -20.64 3.53 -6.83
CA THR A 12 -19.62 4.23 -6.05
C THR A 12 -18.64 4.86 -7.05
N ARG A 13 -18.89 6.12 -7.44
CA ARG A 13 -17.91 6.88 -8.21
C ARG A 13 -16.80 7.26 -7.22
N LEU A 14 -15.79 6.40 -7.08
CA LEU A 14 -14.51 6.86 -6.56
C LEU A 14 -14.06 7.98 -7.51
N GLY A 15 -14.12 9.23 -7.05
CA GLY A 15 -13.80 10.38 -7.86
C GLY A 15 -12.31 10.46 -8.17
N CYS A 16 -11.95 11.21 -9.22
CA CYS A 16 -10.55 11.52 -9.56
C CYS A 16 -9.77 12.08 -8.35
N GLY A 17 -10.44 12.83 -7.46
CA GLY A 17 -9.83 13.34 -6.24
C GLY A 17 -9.35 12.25 -5.27
N PHE A 18 -10.06 11.13 -5.14
CA PHE A 18 -9.61 10.02 -4.31
C PHE A 18 -8.34 9.38 -4.88
N LEU A 19 -8.31 9.15 -6.20
CA LEU A 19 -7.11 8.63 -6.87
C LEU A 19 -5.92 9.56 -6.70
N LEU A 20 -6.13 10.87 -6.84
CA LEU A 20 -5.07 11.86 -6.69
C LEU A 20 -4.50 11.88 -5.26
N VAL A 21 -5.36 11.83 -4.25
CA VAL A 21 -4.93 11.74 -2.84
C VAL A 21 -4.19 10.43 -2.58
N SER A 22 -4.69 9.29 -3.07
CA SER A 22 -4.03 7.99 -2.94
C SER A 22 -2.65 7.96 -3.61
N VAL A 23 -2.51 8.58 -4.78
CA VAL A 23 -1.22 8.69 -5.47
C VAL A 23 -0.25 9.56 -4.68
N LEU A 24 -0.68 10.75 -4.22
CA LEU A 24 0.17 11.62 -3.42
C LEU A 24 0.62 10.95 -2.12
N LEU A 25 -0.30 10.27 -1.43
CA LEU A 25 -0.01 9.51 -0.23
C LEU A 25 1.00 8.39 -0.52
N SER A 26 0.81 7.65 -1.62
CA SER A 26 1.74 6.60 -2.06
C SER A 26 3.14 7.15 -2.32
N CYS A 27 3.25 8.31 -2.96
CA CYS A 27 4.55 8.95 -3.22
C CYS A 27 5.26 9.34 -1.93
N VAL A 28 4.53 9.91 -0.96
CA VAL A 28 5.09 10.28 0.35
C VAL A 28 5.54 9.04 1.12
N LEU A 29 4.68 8.01 1.19
CA LEU A 29 5.00 6.74 1.86
C LEU A 29 6.21 6.05 1.22
N LEU A 30 6.28 6.03 -0.11
CA LEU A 30 7.43 5.45 -0.82
C LEU A 30 8.74 6.18 -0.48
N GLY A 31 8.71 7.51 -0.36
CA GLY A 31 9.85 8.30 0.09
C GLY A 31 10.28 7.96 1.51
N ILE A 32 9.33 7.88 2.45
CA ILE A 32 9.58 7.50 3.85
C ILE A 32 10.15 6.07 3.92
N ASN A 33 9.56 5.12 3.19
CA ASN A 33 10.01 3.74 3.13
C ASN A 33 11.40 3.62 2.52
N GLY A 34 11.73 4.45 1.52
CA GLY A 34 13.07 4.60 0.98
C GLY A 34 14.09 4.97 2.05
N LEU A 35 13.78 5.99 2.86
CA LEU A 35 14.63 6.44 3.95
C LEU A 35 14.80 5.36 5.02
N ILE A 36 13.71 4.69 5.43
CA ILE A 36 13.72 3.62 6.43
C ILE A 36 14.60 2.47 5.96
N VAL A 37 14.37 1.95 4.75
CA VAL A 37 15.12 0.81 4.20
C VAL A 37 16.59 1.15 4.04
N SER A 38 16.91 2.35 3.53
CA SER A 38 18.30 2.80 3.38
C SER A 38 19.01 2.89 4.72
N ASN A 39 18.41 3.58 5.71
CA ASN A 39 19.01 3.69 7.05
C ASN A 39 19.16 2.34 7.73
N LEU A 40 18.14 1.47 7.64
CA LEU A 40 18.18 0.13 8.21
C LEU A 40 19.29 -0.71 7.57
N TYR A 41 19.43 -0.66 6.24
CA TYR A 41 20.49 -1.37 5.53
C TYR A 41 21.87 -0.92 5.99
N TYR A 42 22.13 0.40 6.05
CA TYR A 42 23.42 0.91 6.50
C TYR A 42 23.70 0.61 7.98
N ALA A 43 22.68 0.66 8.84
CA ALA A 43 22.81 0.34 10.26
C ALA A 43 23.11 -1.15 10.51
N THR A 44 22.56 -2.04 9.68
CA THR A 44 22.70 -3.50 9.85
C THR A 44 23.80 -4.12 9.00
N ARG A 45 24.41 -3.35 8.08
CA ARG A 45 25.44 -3.85 7.15
C ARG A 45 26.56 -4.65 7.83
N ALA A 46 26.98 -4.26 9.03
CA ALA A 46 28.04 -4.92 9.79
C ALA A 46 27.68 -6.34 10.26
N VAL A 47 26.39 -6.64 10.40
CA VAL A 47 25.87 -7.94 10.86
C VAL A 47 25.25 -8.75 9.72
N LEU A 48 25.14 -8.18 8.51
CA LEU A 48 24.59 -8.87 7.34
C LEU A 48 25.61 -9.87 6.76
N PRO A 49 25.14 -11.05 6.31
CA PRO A 49 25.99 -12.02 5.62
C PRO A 49 26.59 -11.40 4.34
N GLU A 50 27.81 -11.81 3.97
CA GLU A 50 28.57 -11.20 2.86
C GLU A 50 27.82 -11.18 1.53
N MET A 51 26.95 -12.18 1.27
CA MET A 51 26.10 -12.19 0.08
C MET A 51 25.20 -10.95 -0.02
N LEU A 52 24.71 -10.42 1.10
CA LEU A 52 23.84 -9.25 1.13
C LEU A 52 24.61 -7.91 1.15
N GLN A 53 25.93 -7.94 1.38
CA GLN A 53 26.76 -6.73 1.36
C GLN A 53 27.17 -6.30 -0.07
N SER A 54 26.85 -7.13 -1.06
CA SER A 54 27.12 -6.86 -2.48
C SER A 54 26.37 -5.61 -2.94
N VAL A 55 27.06 -4.70 -3.65
CA VAL A 55 26.49 -3.44 -4.15
C VAL A 55 25.22 -3.65 -4.98
N ARG A 56 25.17 -4.72 -5.78
CA ARG A 56 23.98 -5.13 -6.54
C ARG A 56 22.78 -5.45 -5.64
N VAL A 57 23.01 -6.18 -4.56
CA VAL A 57 21.96 -6.60 -3.63
C VAL A 57 21.50 -5.41 -2.81
N ALA A 58 22.43 -4.55 -2.37
CA ALA A 58 22.11 -3.28 -1.71
C ALA A 58 21.16 -2.42 -2.58
N GLN A 59 21.49 -2.25 -3.86
CA GLN A 59 20.67 -1.50 -4.80
C GLN A 59 19.29 -2.13 -4.98
N ALA A 60 19.23 -3.46 -5.10
CA ALA A 60 17.97 -4.18 -5.18
C ALA A 60 17.12 -3.99 -3.92
N ILE A 61 17.71 -4.10 -2.73
CA ILE A 61 17.01 -3.92 -1.44
C ILE A 61 16.48 -2.49 -1.32
N VAL A 62 17.32 -1.48 -1.57
CA VAL A 62 16.94 -0.07 -1.42
C VAL A 62 15.90 0.36 -2.46
N PHE A 63 15.82 -0.32 -3.61
CA PHE A 63 14.80 -0.05 -4.62
C PHE A 63 13.50 -0.86 -4.41
N VAL A 64 13.62 -2.17 -4.22
CA VAL A 64 12.48 -3.10 -4.11
C VAL A 64 11.86 -3.07 -2.72
N GLY A 65 12.67 -2.90 -1.67
CA GLY A 65 12.21 -2.86 -0.28
C GLY A 65 11.13 -1.80 -0.03
N PRO A 66 11.31 -0.54 -0.44
CA PRO A 66 10.29 0.49 -0.27
C PRO A 66 9.00 0.20 -1.01
N LEU A 67 9.09 -0.41 -2.21
CA LEU A 67 7.92 -0.80 -2.98
C LEU A 67 7.14 -1.93 -2.29
N LEU A 68 7.85 -2.92 -1.74
CA LEU A 68 7.23 -4.01 -0.98
C LEU A 68 6.54 -3.49 0.29
N LEU A 69 7.20 -2.60 1.03
CA LEU A 69 6.60 -1.94 2.20
C LEU A 69 5.33 -1.19 1.82
N LEU A 70 5.36 -0.44 0.72
CA LEU A 70 4.18 0.28 0.24
C LEU A 70 3.02 -0.67 -0.08
N VAL A 71 3.29 -1.82 -0.72
CA VAL A 71 2.26 -2.84 -0.99
C VAL A 71 1.67 -3.41 0.31
N VAL A 72 2.52 -3.68 1.30
CA VAL A 72 2.07 -4.16 2.63
C VAL A 72 1.24 -3.09 3.34
N GLU A 73 1.65 -1.82 3.30
CA GLU A 73 0.89 -0.70 3.89
C GLU A 73 -0.50 -0.58 3.27
N TRP A 74 -0.60 -0.60 1.94
CA TRP A 74 -1.89 -0.57 1.26
C TRP A 74 -2.75 -1.79 1.58
N TRP A 75 -2.14 -2.97 1.65
CA TRP A 75 -2.85 -4.19 2.07
C TRP A 75 -3.40 -4.08 3.50
N VAL A 76 -2.61 -3.57 4.44
CA VAL A 76 -3.06 -3.32 5.81
C VAL A 76 -4.18 -2.28 5.83
N CYS A 77 -4.08 -1.21 5.04
CA CYS A 77 -5.15 -0.22 4.90
C CYS A 77 -6.45 -0.85 4.38
N ASP A 78 -6.38 -1.70 3.36
CA ASP A 78 -7.55 -2.39 2.81
C ASP A 78 -8.20 -3.32 3.84
N VAL A 79 -7.40 -4.15 4.52
CA VAL A 79 -7.89 -5.03 5.60
C VAL A 79 -8.52 -4.24 6.73
N THR A 80 -7.88 -3.13 7.11
CA THR A 80 -8.39 -2.24 8.18
C THR A 80 -9.69 -1.57 7.77
N LEU A 81 -9.80 -1.10 6.52
CA LEU A 81 -11.03 -0.53 5.98
C LEU A 81 -12.15 -1.56 5.91
N ASP A 82 -11.84 -2.81 5.55
CA ASP A 82 -12.82 -3.90 5.51
C ASP A 82 -13.30 -4.28 6.91
N TRP A 83 -12.44 -4.23 7.93
CA TRP A 83 -12.83 -4.41 9.32
C TRP A 83 -13.68 -3.26 9.87
N ILE A 84 -13.35 -2.01 9.51
CA ILE A 84 -14.05 -0.82 10.00
C ILE A 84 -15.38 -0.61 9.28
N ARG A 85 -15.49 -1.00 8.00
CA ARG A 85 -16.76 -0.89 7.26
C ARG A 85 -17.79 -1.74 7.99
N PRO A 86 -18.78 -1.13 8.66
CA PRO A 86 -19.83 -1.89 9.30
C PRO A 86 -20.50 -2.67 8.17
N GLN A 87 -20.47 -4.01 8.25
CA GLN A 87 -21.27 -4.85 7.38
C GLN A 87 -22.66 -4.23 7.37
N GLY A 88 -23.06 -3.67 6.23
CA GLY A 88 -24.35 -3.01 6.07
C GLY A 88 -25.40 -4.00 6.52
N ARG A 89 -25.88 -3.80 7.75
CA ARG A 89 -26.87 -4.63 8.42
C ARG A 89 -28.11 -4.54 7.54
N THR A 90 -28.23 -5.51 6.65
CA THR A 90 -29.39 -5.71 5.82
C THR A 90 -30.49 -6.16 6.77
N LYS A 91 -31.39 -5.24 7.08
CA LYS A 91 -32.79 -5.55 7.37
C LYS A 91 -33.63 -4.62 6.52
#